data_AF-A0A9P1L158-F1
#
_entry.id   AF-A0A9P1L158-F1
#
_cell.length_a   1.000
_cell.length_b   1.000
_cell.length_c   1.000
_cell.angle_alpha   90.00
_cell.angle_beta   90.00
_cell.angle_gamma   90.00
#
_symmetry.space_group_name_H-M   'P 1'
#
loop_
_entity.id
_entity.type
_entity.pdbx_description
1 polymer ?
#
loop_
_entity_poly.entity_id
_entity_poly.type
_entity_poly.pdbx_seq_one_letter_code
_entity_poly.pdbx_strand_id
1 'polypeptide(L)'
;MKKVIKGFELFLDIFKKKLVKLKNNKFGISYLINLFKVLNFYKDKDVSLISKFKVTFSILIALIYLILGIDFIPEFLLGAFGFVDDLIVIIWSLGIVNNEIEKYKKLKKEIKNSNIIEGVTFSIKDE
;
A
#
# COMPACT_ATOMS: atom_id res chain seq x y z
N MET A 1 17.86 3.15 27.53
CA MET A 1 18.08 4.04 26.36
C MET A 1 18.60 3.30 25.13
N LYS A 2 19.76 2.64 25.15
CA LYS A 2 20.34 1.96 23.95
C LYS A 2 19.40 0.96 23.23
N LYS A 3 18.56 0.21 23.95
CA LYS A 3 17.58 -0.72 23.34
C LYS A 3 16.47 -0.02 22.54
N VAL A 4 16.02 1.15 23.01
CA VAL A 4 14.96 1.93 22.35
C VAL A 4 15.50 2.54 21.06
N ILE A 5 16.72 3.09 21.11
CA ILE A 5 17.44 3.63 19.94
C ILE A 5 17.62 2.54 18.88
N LYS A 6 18.03 1.33 19.29
CA LYS A 6 18.21 0.19 18.37
C LYS A 6 16.90 -0.28 17.71
N GLY A 7 15.78 -0.20 18.44
CA GLY A 7 14.46 -0.49 17.88
C GLY A 7 14.01 0.56 16.86
N PHE A 8 14.33 1.83 17.13
CA PHE A 8 14.07 2.93 16.21
C PHE A 8 14.91 2.83 14.93
N GLU A 9 16.20 2.50 15.03
CA GLU A 9 17.07 2.22 13.87
C GLU A 9 16.52 1.09 12.99
N LEU A 10 16.08 -0.01 13.60
CA LEU A 10 15.48 -1.13 12.88
C LEU A 10 14.19 -0.71 12.14
N PHE A 11 13.36 0.10 12.79
CA PHE A 11 12.16 0.66 12.18
C PHE A 11 12.51 1.54 10.97
N LEU A 12 13.49 2.45 11.11
CA LEU A 12 13.95 3.31 10.03
C LEU A 12 14.52 2.51 8.85
N ASP A 13 15.23 1.41 9.10
CA ASP A 13 15.74 0.55 8.03
C ASP A 13 14.62 -0.17 7.27
N ILE A 14 13.63 -0.72 8.00
CA ILE A 14 12.43 -1.32 7.39
C ILE A 14 11.68 -0.27 6.57
N PHE A 15 11.54 0.93 7.13
CA PHE A 15 10.86 2.06 6.51
C PHE A 15 11.57 2.49 5.22
N LYS A 16 12.88 2.73 5.28
CA LYS A 16 13.74 3.07 4.14
C LYS A 16 13.66 2.01 3.04
N LYS A 17 13.75 0.72 3.40
CA LYS A 17 13.63 -0.39 2.43
C LYS A 17 12.28 -0.37 1.71
N LYS A 18 11.20 -0.02 2.43
CA LYS A 18 9.86 0.12 1.86
C LYS A 18 9.75 1.33 0.93
N LEU A 19 10.32 2.49 1.30
CA LEU A 19 10.40 3.68 0.46
C LEU A 19 11.20 3.46 -0.83
N VAL A 20 12.34 2.77 -0.75
CA VAL A 20 13.14 2.43 -1.93
C VAL A 20 12.37 1.51 -2.88
N LYS A 21 11.64 0.53 -2.34
CA LYS A 21 10.77 -0.34 -3.15
C LYS A 21 9.64 0.45 -3.83
N LEU A 22 9.09 1.46 -3.15
CA LEU A 22 8.07 2.35 -3.71
C LEU A 22 8.61 3.21 -4.85
N LYS A 23 9.80 3.80 -4.65
CA LYS A 23 10.51 4.57 -5.69
C LYS A 23 10.75 3.72 -6.95
N ASN A 24 11.21 2.48 -6.78
CA ASN A 24 11.52 1.58 -7.89
C ASN A 24 10.27 1.08 -8.65
N ASN A 25 9.12 0.99 -7.99
CA ASN A 25 7.85 0.57 -8.62
C ASN A 25 7.15 1.67 -9.46
N LYS A 26 7.87 2.70 -9.90
CA LYS A 26 7.34 3.88 -10.63
C LYS A 26 6.23 4.58 -9.84
N PHE A 27 6.62 5.26 -8.77
CA PHE A 27 5.77 6.24 -8.08
C PHE A 27 5.18 7.22 -9.10
N GLY A 28 3.85 7.25 -9.27
CA GLY A 28 3.21 7.97 -10.37
C GLY A 28 1.71 7.67 -10.54
N ILE A 29 1.16 7.93 -11.73
CA ILE A 29 -0.28 7.87 -12.06
C ILE A 29 -0.94 6.54 -11.65
N SER A 30 -0.20 5.42 -11.67
CA SER A 30 -0.70 4.12 -11.21
C SER A 30 -1.18 4.14 -9.76
N TYR A 31 -0.55 4.94 -8.89
CA TYR A 31 -0.94 5.06 -7.47
C TYR A 31 -2.29 5.77 -7.34
N LEU A 32 -2.50 6.83 -8.12
CA LEU A 32 -3.78 7.55 -8.19
C LEU A 32 -4.89 6.64 -8.72
N ILE A 33 -4.62 5.88 -9.78
CA ILE A 33 -5.57 4.90 -10.33
C ILE A 33 -5.90 3.80 -9.29
N ASN A 34 -4.90 3.37 -8.51
CA ASN A 34 -5.10 2.35 -7.49
C ASN A 34 -5.91 2.85 -6.29
N LEU A 35 -5.88 4.16 -6.00
CA LEU A 35 -6.74 4.76 -5.00
C LEU A 35 -8.23 4.56 -5.34
N PHE A 36 -8.63 4.76 -6.61
CA PHE A 36 -10.02 4.53 -7.03
C PHE A 36 -10.44 3.05 -6.90
N LYS A 37 -9.48 2.12 -7.00
CA LYS A 37 -9.74 0.67 -6.85
C LYS A 37 -9.92 0.24 -5.40
N VAL A 38 -9.59 1.10 -4.43
CA VAL A 38 -9.79 0.83 -3.00
C VAL A 38 -11.26 0.56 -2.69
N LEU A 39 -12.20 1.25 -3.36
CA LEU A 39 -13.63 1.00 -3.18
C LEU A 39 -14.02 -0.43 -3.53
N ASN A 40 -13.53 -0.94 -4.67
CA ASN A 40 -13.78 -2.32 -5.09
C ASN A 40 -13.10 -3.32 -4.16
N PHE A 41 -11.88 -3.01 -3.72
CA PHE A 41 -11.13 -3.81 -2.76
C PHE A 41 -11.87 -4.00 -1.41
N TYR A 42 -12.54 -2.97 -0.90
CA TYR A 42 -13.32 -3.11 0.34
C TYR A 42 -14.59 -3.92 0.16
N LYS A 43 -15.27 -3.76 -0.98
CA LYS A 43 -16.49 -4.51 -1.33
C LYS A 43 -16.23 -5.99 -1.57
N ASP A 44 -15.02 -6.33 -2.02
CA ASP A 44 -14.64 -7.70 -2.36
C ASP A 44 -14.51 -8.58 -1.10
N LYS A 45 -15.18 -9.73 -1.09
CA LYS A 45 -15.20 -10.67 0.05
C LYS A 45 -13.97 -11.56 0.08
N ASP A 46 -13.30 -11.75 -1.07
CA ASP A 46 -12.11 -12.60 -1.20
C ASP A 46 -10.86 -11.95 -0.59
N VAL A 47 -10.95 -10.64 -0.30
CA VAL A 47 -9.88 -9.88 0.33
C VAL A 47 -9.88 -10.11 1.84
N SER A 48 -8.72 -10.53 2.37
CA SER A 48 -8.53 -10.77 3.80
C SER A 48 -8.82 -9.53 4.67
N LEU A 49 -9.36 -9.76 5.87
CA LEU A 49 -9.57 -8.71 6.87
C LEU A 49 -8.28 -7.99 7.25
N ILE A 50 -7.14 -8.71 7.30
CA ILE A 50 -5.83 -8.12 7.58
C ILE A 50 -5.43 -7.11 6.49
N SER A 51 -5.66 -7.43 5.23
CA SER A 51 -5.36 -6.52 4.11
C SER A 51 -6.25 -5.28 4.18
N LYS A 52 -7.55 -5.44 4.49
CA LYS A 52 -8.47 -4.31 4.69
C LYS A 52 -8.03 -3.43 5.85
N PHE A 53 -7.67 -4.02 6.98
CA PHE A 53 -7.17 -3.29 8.14
C PHE A 53 -5.91 -2.48 7.82
N LYS A 54 -4.94 -3.04 7.09
CA LYS A 54 -3.72 -2.32 6.67
C LYS A 54 -4.03 -1.08 5.84
N VAL A 55 -4.95 -1.20 4.88
CA VAL A 55 -5.37 -0.07 4.04
C VAL A 55 -6.09 0.97 4.90
N THR A 56 -7.05 0.56 5.74
CA THR A 56 -7.81 1.48 6.61
C THR A 56 -6.88 2.22 7.56
N PHE A 57 -5.97 1.50 8.21
CA PHE A 57 -5.01 2.06 9.14
C PHE A 57 -4.08 3.07 8.46
N SER A 58 -3.59 2.78 7.25
CA SER A 58 -2.75 3.72 6.50
C SER A 58 -3.49 5.00 6.10
N ILE A 59 -4.77 4.89 5.71
CA ILE A 59 -5.60 6.05 5.38
C ILE A 59 -5.88 6.87 6.64
N LEU A 60 -6.23 6.22 7.75
CA LEU A 60 -6.46 6.89 9.03
C LEU A 60 -5.21 7.65 9.50
N ILE A 61 -4.02 7.04 9.45
CA ILE A 61 -2.78 7.74 9.80
C ILE A 61 -2.57 8.97 8.93
N ALA A 62 -2.76 8.85 7.61
CA ALA A 62 -2.60 9.98 6.70
C ALA A 62 -3.60 11.10 6.99
N LEU A 63 -4.87 10.75 7.28
CA LEU A 63 -5.90 11.73 7.63
C LEU A 63 -5.65 12.40 8.99
N ILE A 64 -5.25 11.61 9.99
CA ILE A 64 -4.91 12.11 11.33
C ILE A 64 -3.77 13.14 11.23
N TYR A 65 -2.74 12.83 10.44
CA TYR A 65 -1.65 13.76 10.20
C TYR A 65 -2.10 15.03 9.47
N LEU A 66 -2.85 14.89 8.38
CA LEU A 66 -3.36 16.03 7.59
C LEU A 66 -4.30 16.94 8.39
N ILE A 67 -5.09 16.40 9.32
CA ILE A 67 -6.10 17.16 10.08
C ILE A 67 -5.50 17.77 11.34
N LEU A 68 -4.64 17.04 12.05
CA LEU A 68 -4.13 17.50 13.35
C LEU A 68 -2.99 18.51 13.24
N GLY A 69 -2.34 18.64 12.08
CA GLY A 69 -1.20 19.57 11.91
C GLY A 69 -0.09 19.33 12.93
N ILE A 70 0.04 18.09 13.41
CA ILE A 70 1.07 17.70 14.38
C ILE A 70 2.31 17.34 13.57
N ASP A 71 3.30 18.23 13.57
CA ASP A 71 4.63 17.91 13.07
C ASP A 71 5.33 16.93 14.04
N PHE A 72 5.81 15.78 13.56
CA PHE A 72 6.70 14.93 14.39
C PHE A 72 8.05 15.62 14.64
N ILE A 73 8.40 16.62 13.83
CA ILE A 73 9.57 17.46 14.02
C ILE A 73 9.10 18.87 14.35
N PRO A 74 9.29 19.38 15.58
CA PRO A 74 8.91 20.75 15.91
C PRO A 74 9.43 21.73 14.86
N GLU A 75 8.57 22.58 14.30
CA GLU A 75 8.95 23.60 13.28
C GLU A 75 10.18 24.43 13.70
N PHE A 76 10.35 24.61 15.02
CA PHE A 76 11.50 25.22 15.68
C PHE A 76 12.88 24.59 15.30
N LEU A 77 12.94 23.30 14.99
CA LEU A 77 14.21 22.59 14.72
C LEU A 77 14.67 22.67 13.25
N LEU A 78 13.75 22.81 12.28
CA LEU A 78 14.09 22.69 10.85
C LEU A 78 13.52 23.77 9.91
N GLY A 79 12.72 24.72 10.39
CA GLY A 79 12.18 25.81 9.55
C GLY A 79 11.37 25.30 8.35
N ALA A 80 11.67 25.78 7.13
CA ALA A 80 10.95 25.49 5.88
C ALA A 80 10.87 23.99 5.46
N PHE A 81 11.55 23.10 6.18
CA PHE A 81 11.49 21.65 5.99
C PHE A 81 10.39 20.95 6.80
N GLY A 82 9.55 21.68 7.55
CA GLY A 82 8.42 21.10 8.32
C GLY A 82 7.50 20.21 7.47
N PHE A 83 7.23 20.62 6.22
CA PHE A 83 6.39 19.86 5.28
C PHE A 83 6.98 18.53 4.78
N VAL A 84 8.27 18.28 5.00
CA VAL A 84 8.91 17.04 4.52
C VAL A 84 8.42 15.83 5.32
N ASP A 85 8.13 16.01 6.60
CA ASP A 85 7.63 14.94 7.46
C ASP A 85 6.22 14.47 7.03
N ASP A 86 5.32 15.41 6.75
CA ASP A 86 3.98 15.12 6.20
C ASP A 86 4.04 14.35 4.88
N LEU A 87 4.93 14.75 3.97
CA LEU A 87 5.12 14.08 2.69
C LEU A 87 5.60 12.64 2.89
N ILE A 88 6.47 12.39 3.86
CA ILE A 88 6.96 11.05 4.17
C ILE A 88 5.83 10.13 4.63
N VAL A 89 4.94 10.63 5.50
CA VAL A 89 3.77 9.88 5.99
C VAL A 89 2.79 9.60 4.86
N ILE A 90 2.46 10.59 4.04
CA ILE A 90 1.57 10.43 2.89
C ILE A 90 2.13 9.41 1.90
N ILE A 91 3.42 9.51 1.57
CA ILE A 91 4.09 8.57 0.65
C ILE A 91 4.09 7.14 1.22
N TRP A 92 4.35 6.99 2.52
CA TRP A 92 4.30 5.69 3.19
C TRP A 92 2.90 5.09 3.17
N SER A 93 1.88 5.88 3.49
CA SER A 93 0.48 5.45 3.48
C SER A 93 0.03 5.05 2.08
N LEU A 94 0.30 5.89 1.07
CA LEU A 94 0.06 5.57 -0.34
C LEU A 94 0.77 4.28 -0.75
N GLY A 95 1.96 4.05 -0.23
CA GLY A 95 2.71 2.83 -0.51
C GLY A 95 2.10 1.56 0.07
N ILE A 96 1.52 1.64 1.27
CA ILE A 96 0.76 0.52 1.86
C ILE A 96 -0.48 0.24 1.02
N VAL A 97 -1.26 1.28 0.69
CA VAL A 97 -2.45 1.16 -0.14
C VAL A 97 -2.10 0.51 -1.48
N ASN A 98 -1.09 1.03 -2.17
CA ASN A 98 -0.68 0.51 -3.47
C ASN A 98 -0.28 -0.96 -3.42
N ASN A 99 0.51 -1.36 -2.41
CA ASN A 99 0.96 -2.73 -2.26
C ASN A 99 -0.19 -3.71 -1.99
N GLU A 100 -1.19 -3.33 -1.19
CA GLU A 100 -2.36 -4.20 -0.95
C GLU A 100 -3.29 -4.26 -2.16
N ILE A 101 -3.45 -3.16 -2.90
CA ILE A 101 -4.22 -3.15 -4.16
C ILE A 101 -3.53 -3.97 -5.26
N GLU A 102 -2.20 -3.96 -5.35
CA GLU A 102 -1.47 -4.83 -6.27
C GLU A 102 -1.64 -6.31 -5.93
N LYS A 103 -1.58 -6.68 -4.64
CA LYS A 103 -1.89 -8.05 -4.21
C LYS A 103 -3.32 -8.44 -4.57
N TYR A 104 -4.27 -7.55 -4.37
CA TYR A 104 -5.66 -7.76 -4.75
C TYR A 104 -5.83 -8.01 -6.25
N LYS A 105 -5.16 -7.23 -7.10
CA LYS A 105 -5.18 -7.47 -8.55
C LYS A 105 -4.60 -8.83 -8.94
N LYS A 106 -3.53 -9.26 -8.28
CA LYS A 106 -2.93 -10.59 -8.50
C LYS A 106 -3.91 -11.70 -8.09
N LEU A 107 -4.50 -11.59 -6.90
CA LEU A 107 -5.53 -12.52 -6.42
C LEU A 107 -6.71 -12.64 -7.41
N LYS A 108 -7.24 -11.51 -7.89
CA LYS A 108 -8.29 -11.48 -8.93
C LYS A 108 -7.87 -12.19 -10.22
N LYS A 109 -6.61 -12.04 -10.64
CA LYS A 109 -6.08 -12.69 -11.84
C LYS A 109 -5.95 -14.20 -11.65
N GLU A 110 -5.49 -14.63 -10.47
CA GLU A 110 -5.38 -16.05 -10.11
C GLU A 110 -6.76 -16.73 -10.07
N ILE A 111 -7.75 -16.13 -9.40
CA ILE A 111 -9.14 -16.62 -9.35
C ILE A 111 -9.78 -16.66 -10.75
N LYS A 112 -9.47 -15.68 -11.61
CA LYS A 112 -9.98 -15.70 -12.99
C LYS A 112 -9.36 -16.83 -13.80
N ASN A 113 -8.08 -17.12 -13.60
CA ASN A 113 -7.36 -18.16 -14.32
C ASN A 113 -7.68 -19.57 -13.83
N SER A 114 -8.10 -19.76 -12.57
CA SER A 114 -8.50 -21.09 -12.06
C SER A 114 -9.75 -21.66 -12.75
N ASN A 115 -10.53 -20.81 -13.42
CA ASN A 115 -11.71 -21.22 -14.18
C ASN A 115 -11.41 -21.60 -15.63
N ILE A 116 -10.13 -21.59 -16.05
CA ILE A 116 -9.69 -21.94 -17.41
C ILE A 116 -9.01 -23.30 -17.35
N ILE A 117 -9.57 -24.30 -18.03
CA ILE A 117 -8.93 -25.60 -18.23
C ILE A 117 -8.12 -25.50 -19.52
N GLU A 118 -6.80 -25.38 -19.41
CA GLU A 118 -5.88 -25.41 -20.57
C GLU A 118 -5.52 -26.86 -20.92
N GLY A 119 -5.44 -27.19 -22.22
CA GLY A 119 -5.00 -28.52 -22.69
C GLY A 119 -6.10 -29.55 -22.92
N VAL A 120 -7.36 -29.14 -23.05
CA VAL A 120 -8.46 -30.07 -23.37
C VAL A 120 -8.58 -30.29 -24.87
N THR A 121 -8.24 -31.48 -25.34
CA THR A 121 -8.57 -31.97 -26.68
C THR A 121 -10.01 -32.46 -26.68
N PHE A 122 -10.89 -31.83 -27.47
CA PHE A 122 -12.26 -32.30 -27.67
C PHE A 122 -12.44 -32.75 -29.12
N SER A 123 -13.08 -33.89 -29.34
CA SER A 123 -13.56 -34.31 -30.66
C SER A 123 -15.06 -34.11 -30.72
N ILE A 124 -15.53 -33.27 -31.64
CA ILE A 124 -16.95 -33.17 -31.97
C ILE A 124 -17.26 -34.37 -32.88
N LYS A 125 -18.25 -35.17 -32.51
CA LYS A 125 -18.84 -36.14 -33.44
C LYS A 125 -19.96 -35.41 -34.18
N ASP A 126 -19.81 -35.28 -35.49
CA ASP A 126 -20.92 -34.92 -36.36
C ASP A 126 -21.75 -36.20 -36.58
N GLU A 127 -23.02 -36.16 -36.17
CA GLU A 127 -24.03 -37.19 -36.48
C GLU A 127 -24.50 -37.08 -37.94
#